data_AF-A0A1F9GS52-F1
#
_entry.id   AF-A0A1F9GS52-F1
#
_cell.length_a   1.000
_cell.length_b   1.000
_cell.length_c   1.000
_cell.angle_alpha   90.00
_cell.angle_beta   90.00
_cell.angle_gamma   90.00
#
_symmetry.space_group_name_H-M   'P 1'
#
loop_
_entity.id
_entity.type
_entity.pdbx_description
1 polymer ?
#
loop_
_entity_poly.entity_id
_entity_poly.type
_entity_poly.pdbx_seq_one_letter_code
_entity_poly.pdbx_strand_id
1 'polypeptide(L)'
;MSGLTGKRWYFFMWDENNVDHLMIHNIRPFEAEEVFFNTYIITPNKKKHGPNRFRIDGRTDGGRSLRLIFEDIGFNMARIITGWDI
;
A
#
# COMPACT_ATOMS: atom_id res chain seq x y z
N MET A 1 4.80 -20.66 5.67
CA MET A 1 4.73 -20.08 4.32
C MET A 1 4.11 -18.69 4.43
N SER A 2 4.78 -17.63 3.97
CA SER A 2 4.19 -16.28 3.98
C SER A 2 2.95 -16.30 3.09
N GLY A 3 1.75 -16.13 3.67
CA GLY A 3 0.46 -16.22 2.96
C GLY A 3 0.19 -15.16 1.90
N LEU A 4 1.23 -14.48 1.39
CA LEU A 4 1.16 -13.44 0.37
C LEU A 4 1.68 -13.90 -0.99
N THR A 5 2.32 -15.07 -1.09
CA THR A 5 2.86 -15.56 -2.37
C THR A 5 1.73 -15.73 -3.37
N GLY A 6 1.75 -14.96 -4.46
CA GLY A 6 0.71 -14.96 -5.49
C GLY A 6 -0.53 -14.13 -5.16
N LYS A 7 -0.62 -13.54 -3.96
CA LYS A 7 -1.74 -12.66 -3.60
C LYS A 7 -1.64 -11.32 -4.33
N ARG A 8 -2.79 -10.84 -4.80
CA ARG A 8 -2.96 -9.54 -5.45
C ARG A 8 -4.09 -8.77 -4.78
N TRP A 9 -3.99 -7.45 -4.84
CA TRP A 9 -5.03 -6.54 -4.38
C TRP A 9 -5.52 -5.77 -5.59
N TYR A 10 -6.83 -5.82 -5.83
CA TYR A 10 -7.49 -5.20 -6.98
C TYR A 10 -8.47 -4.10 -6.55
N PHE A 11 -8.81 -4.07 -5.27
CA PHE A 11 -9.77 -3.11 -4.71
C PHE A 11 -9.11 -2.34 -3.57
N PHE A 12 -9.44 -1.05 -3.47
CA PHE A 12 -8.86 -0.15 -2.49
C PHE A 12 -9.95 0.49 -1.66
N MET A 13 -9.80 0.38 -0.35
CA MET A 13 -10.65 1.08 0.60
C MET A 13 -9.96 2.37 0.99
N TRP A 14 -10.68 3.47 0.76
CA TRP A 14 -10.26 4.82 1.12
C TRP A 14 -11.15 5.37 2.21
N ASP A 15 -10.53 6.03 3.18
CA ASP A 15 -11.19 6.93 4.12
C ASP A 15 -10.53 8.32 4.00
N GLU A 16 -11.28 9.38 4.31
CA GLU A 16 -10.82 10.76 4.14
C GLU A 16 -9.53 11.04 4.91
N ASN A 17 -9.40 10.47 6.11
CA ASN A 17 -8.22 10.65 6.96
C ASN A 17 -6.94 10.06 6.33
N ASN A 18 -7.02 8.88 5.71
CA ASN A 18 -5.88 8.27 5.03
C ASN A 18 -5.54 9.02 3.73
N VAL A 19 -6.56 9.53 3.02
CA VAL A 19 -6.34 10.38 1.84
C VAL A 19 -5.60 11.65 2.24
N ASP A 20 -6.06 12.36 3.28
CA ASP A 20 -5.40 13.58 3.78
C ASP A 20 -3.97 13.30 4.22
N HIS A 21 -3.74 12.16 4.88
CA HIS A 21 -2.40 11.77 5.32
C HIS A 21 -1.45 11.50 4.15
N LEU A 22 -1.90 10.88 3.06
CA LEU A 22 -1.09 10.70 1.85
C LEU A 22 -0.81 12.03 1.15
N MET A 23 -1.78 12.94 1.13
CA MET A 23 -1.62 14.26 0.52
C MET A 23 -0.55 15.11 1.23
N ILE A 24 -0.34 14.94 2.54
CA ILE A 24 0.81 15.54 3.26
C ILE A 24 2.15 15.08 2.68
N HIS A 25 2.21 13.87 2.13
CA HIS A 25 3.38 13.31 1.46
C HIS A 25 3.37 13.55 -0.05
N ASN A 26 2.47 14.40 -0.56
CA ASN A 26 2.28 14.64 -1.99
C ASN A 26 2.09 13.33 -2.79
N ILE A 27 1.35 12.38 -2.21
CA ILE A 27 0.96 11.13 -2.86
C ILE A 27 -0.54 11.18 -3.09
N ARG A 28 -0.96 11.06 -4.34
CA ARG A 28 -2.38 10.98 -4.67
C ARG A 28 -2.87 9.54 -4.53
N PRO A 29 -4.17 9.31 -4.23
CA PRO A 29 -4.72 7.97 -4.10
C PRO A 29 -4.41 7.06 -5.30
N PHE A 30 -4.56 7.56 -6.53
CA PHE A 30 -4.26 6.78 -7.73
C PHE A 30 -2.78 6.38 -7.85
N GLU A 31 -1.84 7.26 -7.46
CA GLU A 31 -0.40 6.92 -7.45
C GLU A 31 -0.12 5.79 -6.45
N ALA A 32 -0.82 5.80 -5.32
CA ALA A 32 -0.70 4.74 -4.33
C ALA A 32 -1.27 3.41 -4.83
N GLU A 33 -2.33 3.43 -5.65
CA GLU A 33 -2.90 2.23 -6.29
C GLU A 33 -1.96 1.66 -7.36
N GLU A 34 -1.35 2.50 -8.19
CA GLU A 34 -0.40 2.11 -9.25
C GLU A 34 0.74 1.22 -8.72
N VAL A 35 1.21 1.48 -7.50
CA VAL A 35 2.25 0.67 -6.82
C VAL A 35 1.88 -0.81 -6.75
N PHE A 36 0.59 -1.16 -6.63
CA PHE A 36 0.12 -2.55 -6.54
C PHE A 36 0.02 -3.26 -7.90
N PHE A 37 0.06 -2.50 -9.00
CA PHE A 37 -0.01 -3.04 -10.36
C PHE A 37 1.37 -3.10 -11.04
N ASN A 38 2.32 -2.30 -10.57
CA ASN A 38 3.68 -2.27 -11.06
C ASN A 38 4.61 -3.25 -10.34
N THR A 39 5.92 -3.14 -10.59
CA THR A 39 6.93 -3.91 -9.88
C THR A 39 7.04 -3.43 -8.43
N TYR A 40 6.86 -4.36 -7.49
CA TYR A 40 6.91 -4.07 -6.05
C TYR A 40 7.53 -5.20 -5.23
N ILE A 41 7.89 -4.89 -3.99
CA ILE A 41 8.31 -5.82 -2.95
C ILE A 41 7.43 -5.62 -1.72
N ILE A 42 6.85 -6.71 -1.19
CA ILE A 42 6.04 -6.68 0.03
C ILE A 42 6.79 -7.32 1.19
N THR A 43 6.73 -6.67 2.34
CA THR A 43 7.28 -7.17 3.60
C THR A 43 6.27 -7.00 4.74
N PRO A 44 6.17 -7.96 5.69
CA PRO A 44 5.37 -7.78 6.89
C PRO A 44 5.78 -6.52 7.66
N ASN A 45 4.80 -5.75 8.16
CA ASN A 45 5.08 -4.62 9.05
C ASN A 45 5.24 -5.11 10.51
N LYS A 46 5.66 -4.22 11.41
CA LYS A 46 5.80 -4.52 12.84
C LYS A 46 4.46 -5.02 13.40
N LYS A 47 4.46 -6.22 13.99
CA LYS A 47 3.27 -6.90 14.56
C LYS A 47 2.47 -6.04 15.55
N LYS A 48 3.11 -5.08 16.21
CA LYS A 48 2.46 -4.13 17.13
C LYS A 48 1.35 -3.29 16.48
N HIS A 49 1.35 -3.18 15.16
CA HIS A 49 0.35 -2.43 14.39
C HIS A 49 -0.75 -3.33 13.78
N GLY A 50 -0.81 -4.60 14.20
CA GLY A 50 -1.78 -5.58 13.72
C GLY A 50 -1.14 -6.68 12.84
N PRO A 51 -1.75 -7.87 12.78
CA PRO A 51 -1.21 -9.01 12.03
C PRO A 51 -1.30 -8.84 10.50
N ASN A 52 -2.21 -7.98 10.03
CA ASN A 52 -2.54 -7.83 8.61
C ASN A 52 -1.97 -6.56 8.00
N ARG A 53 -0.99 -5.93 8.66
CA ARG A 53 -0.35 -4.70 8.16
C ARG A 53 0.96 -5.04 7.47
N PHE A 54 1.11 -4.50 6.27
CA PHE A 54 2.23 -4.76 5.38
C PHE A 54 2.86 -3.45 4.92
N ARG A 55 4.10 -3.56 4.49
CA ARG A 55 4.82 -2.52 3.76
C ARG A 55 4.99 -2.99 2.32
N ILE A 56 4.67 -2.12 1.37
CA ILE A 56 4.93 -2.32 -0.04
C ILE A 56 5.85 -1.22 -0.54
N ASP A 57 6.95 -1.61 -1.18
CA ASP A 57 7.88 -0.72 -1.84
C ASP A 57 7.75 -0.97 -3.34
N GLY A 58 7.38 0.03 -4.14
CA GLY A 58 7.16 -0.15 -5.57
C GLY A 58 7.19 1.16 -6.34
N ARG A 59 6.72 1.12 -7.58
CA ARG A 59 6.78 2.26 -8.50
C ARG A 59 5.41 2.68 -9.02
N THR A 60 5.24 3.98 -9.20
CA THR A 60 4.09 4.57 -9.92
C THR A 60 4.32 4.52 -11.42
N ASP A 61 3.25 4.75 -12.19
CA ASP A 61 3.33 4.83 -13.67
C ASP A 61 4.18 6.02 -14.10
N GLY A 62 4.16 7.10 -13.32
CA GLY A 62 5.03 8.28 -13.48
C GLY A 62 6.50 8.04 -13.07
N GLY A 63 6.85 6.84 -12.61
CA GLY A 63 8.22 6.46 -12.26
C GLY A 63 8.67 6.86 -10.85
N ARG A 64 7.79 7.39 -10.00
CA ARG A 64 8.11 7.65 -8.58
C ARG A 64 8.25 6.34 -7.84
N SER A 65 9.26 6.24 -6.98
CA SER A 65 9.41 5.10 -6.07
C SER A 65 8.72 5.44 -4.75
N LEU A 66 7.70 4.67 -4.38
CA LEU A 66 6.93 4.89 -3.16
C LEU A 66 7.06 3.70 -2.21
N ARG A 67 7.09 4.02 -0.92
CA ARG A 67 6.84 3.08 0.17
C ARG A 67 5.47 3.37 0.75
N LEU A 68 4.59 2.37 0.77
CA LEU A 68 3.26 2.48 1.38
C LEU A 68 3.12 1.50 2.55
N ILE A 69 2.34 1.91 3.54
CA ILE A 69 1.84 1.04 4.59
C ILE A 69 0.36 0.78 4.31
N PHE A 70 0.00 -0.49 4.22
CA PHE A 70 -1.37 -0.90 3.94
C PHE A 70 -1.79 -2.08 4.81
N GLU A 71 -3.11 -2.24 4.96
CA GLU A 71 -3.73 -3.40 5.58
C GLU A 71 -4.40 -4.28 4.52
N ASP A 72 -4.17 -5.58 4.63
CA ASP A 72 -4.91 -6.58 3.87
C ASP A 72 -6.21 -6.89 4.62
N ILE A 73 -7.34 -6.46 4.06
CA ILE A 73 -8.66 -6.65 4.66
C ILE A 73 -9.43 -7.85 4.06
N GLY A 74 -8.74 -8.68 3.25
CA GLY A 74 -9.33 -9.85 2.60
C GLY A 74 -9.95 -9.51 1.23
N PHE A 75 -10.47 -10.53 0.54
CA PHE A 75 -11.17 -10.37 -0.75
C PHE A 75 -10.40 -9.56 -1.82
N ASN A 76 -9.07 -9.70 -1.85
CA ASN A 76 -8.18 -8.92 -2.72
C ASN A 76 -8.34 -7.39 -2.53
N MET A 77 -8.68 -6.95 -1.32
CA MET A 77 -8.89 -5.55 -0.98
C MET A 77 -7.83 -5.05 0.01
N ALA A 78 -7.25 -3.89 -0.29
CA ALA A 78 -6.26 -3.23 0.54
C ALA A 78 -6.83 -1.93 1.10
N ARG A 79 -6.49 -1.61 2.35
CA ARG A 79 -6.67 -0.26 2.91
C ARG A 79 -5.30 0.39 3.02
N ILE A 80 -5.05 1.45 2.25
CA ILE A 80 -3.79 2.19 2.29
C ILE A 80 -3.89 3.21 3.42
N ILE A 81 -2.86 3.27 4.27
CA ILE A 81 -2.86 4.04 5.52
C ILE A 81 -1.97 5.28 5.41
N THR A 82 -0.78 5.11 4.83
CA THR A 82 0.21 6.18 4.67
C THR A 82 1.30 5.75 3.68
N GLY A 83 2.16 6.66 3.27
CA GLY A 83 3.29 6.38 2.39
C GLY A 83 4.22 7.57 2.22
N TRP A 84 5.39 7.34 1.62
CA TRP A 84 6.39 8.36 1.32
C TRP A 84 7.31 7.93 0.17
N ASP A 85 7.97 8.89 -0.49
CA ASP A 85 8.97 8.61 -1.53
C ASP A 85 10.22 7.92 -0.95
N ILE A 86 10.88 7.05 -1.73
CA ILE A 86 12.10 6.31 -1.35
C ILE A 86 13.19 6.35 -2.41
#